data_AF-A0A813JHV2-F1
#
_entry.id   AF-A0A813JHV2-F1
#
_cell.length_a   1.000
_cell.length_b   1.000
_cell.length_c   1.000
_cell.angle_alpha   90.00
_cell.angle_beta   90.00
_cell.angle_gamma   90.00
#
_symmetry.space_group_name_H-M   'P 1'
#
loop_
_entity.id
_entity.type
_entity.pdbx_description
1 polymer ?
#
loop_
_entity_poly.entity_id
_entity_poly.type
_entity_poly.pdbx_seq_one_letter_code
_entity_poly.pdbx_strand_id
1 'polypeptide(L)'
;AVVFRCAQALLYRHSLADFYKPRFPKLGVTVWQFDRIVEAFLPDVYTALEVHGITAEYYAMQWFLTLFACDLPQPTVRRIW
;
A
#
# COMPACT_ATOMS: atom_id res chain seq x y z
N ALA A 1 -15.21 -22.01 -5.89
CA ALA A 1 -15.74 -21.01 -6.86
C ALA A 1 -15.84 -19.59 -6.29
N VAL A 2 -16.35 -19.37 -5.08
CA VAL A 2 -16.54 -18.02 -4.49
C VAL A 2 -15.22 -17.27 -4.29
N VAL A 3 -14.23 -17.90 -3.63
CA VAL A 3 -12.91 -17.28 -3.36
C VAL A 3 -12.25 -16.75 -4.63
N PHE A 4 -12.25 -17.54 -5.70
CA PHE A 4 -11.70 -17.13 -6.99
C PHE A 4 -12.43 -15.92 -7.58
N ARG A 5 -13.76 -15.88 -7.50
CA ARG A 5 -14.54 -14.72 -7.94
C ARG A 5 -14.27 -13.47 -7.11
N CYS A 6 -14.10 -13.61 -5.80
CA CYS A 6 -13.72 -12.50 -4.92
C CYS A 6 -12.32 -11.97 -5.29
N ALA A 7 -11.35 -12.86 -5.51
CA ALA A 7 -10.01 -12.46 -5.96
C ALA A 7 -10.06 -11.75 -7.33
N GLN A 8 -10.84 -12.27 -8.28
CA GLN A 8 -11.06 -11.63 -9.58
C GLN A 8 -11.71 -10.24 -9.42
N ALA A 9 -12.69 -10.10 -8.53
CA ALA A 9 -13.32 -8.82 -8.26
C ALA A 9 -12.32 -7.81 -7.66
N LEU A 10 -11.46 -8.22 -6.72
CA LEU A 10 -10.41 -7.35 -6.19
C LEU A 10 -9.45 -6.89 -7.28
N LEU A 11 -8.97 -7.81 -8.11
CA LEU A 11 -8.02 -7.50 -9.19
C LEU A 11 -8.62 -6.54 -10.21
N TYR A 12 -9.83 -6.79 -10.70
CA TYR A 12 -10.37 -6.07 -11.85
C TYR A 12 -11.43 -5.02 -11.49
N ARG A 13 -12.37 -5.34 -10.57
CA ARG A 13 -13.43 -4.40 -10.19
C ARG A 13 -12.92 -3.31 -9.23
N HIS A 14 -11.97 -3.65 -8.36
CA HIS A 14 -11.33 -2.70 -7.43
C HIS A 14 -9.95 -2.25 -7.92
N SER A 15 -9.59 -2.56 -9.17
CA SER A 15 -8.38 -2.06 -9.83
C SER A 15 -7.08 -2.35 -9.07
N LEU A 16 -7.03 -3.45 -8.31
CA LEU A 16 -5.82 -3.88 -7.63
C LEU A 16 -4.78 -4.37 -8.64
N ALA A 17 -5.20 -4.92 -9.78
CA ALA A 17 -4.29 -5.36 -10.85
C ALA A 17 -3.38 -4.24 -11.39
N ASP A 18 -3.82 -2.98 -11.34
CA ASP A 18 -3.02 -1.84 -11.79
C ASP A 18 -1.77 -1.61 -10.93
N PHE A 19 -1.80 -2.03 -9.66
CA PHE A 19 -0.63 -1.93 -8.76
C PHE A 19 0.48 -2.91 -9.13
N TYR A 20 0.22 -3.95 -9.94
CA TYR A 20 1.21 -4.96 -10.35
C TYR A 20 1.67 -4.80 -11.81
N LYS A 21 1.28 -3.72 -12.49
CA LYS A 21 1.75 -3.45 -13.86
C LYS A 21 3.28 -3.30 -13.87
N PRO A 22 3.98 -3.64 -14.98
CA PRO A 22 5.43 -3.48 -15.08
C PRO A 22 5.87 -2.08 -14.66
N ARG A 23 6.93 -1.99 -13.86
CA ARG A 23 7.46 -0.74 -13.27
C ARG A 23 6.52 -0.05 -12.28
N PHE A 24 5.43 -0.70 -11.89
CA PHE A 24 4.54 -0.31 -10.79
C PHE A 24 4.05 1.16 -10.83
N PRO A 25 3.57 1.69 -11.97
CA PRO A 25 3.28 3.12 -12.12
C PRO A 25 2.21 3.62 -11.13
N LYS A 26 1.14 2.85 -10.91
CA LYS A 26 0.09 3.21 -9.94
C LYS A 26 0.62 3.16 -8.51
N LEU A 27 1.38 2.11 -8.18
CA LEU A 27 1.99 1.98 -6.86
C LEU A 27 2.93 3.14 -6.56
N GLY A 28 3.80 3.52 -7.50
CA GLY A 28 4.72 4.65 -7.30
C GLY A 28 3.98 5.95 -6.98
N VAL A 29 2.90 6.25 -7.72
CA VAL A 29 2.05 7.42 -7.42
C VAL A 29 1.38 7.29 -6.06
N THR A 30 0.81 6.12 -5.72
CA THR A 30 0.14 5.90 -4.42
C THR A 30 1.11 6.00 -3.25
N VAL A 31 2.33 5.48 -3.39
CA VAL A 31 3.37 5.55 -2.36
C VAL A 31 3.87 6.98 -2.20
N TRP A 32 4.05 7.72 -3.30
CA TRP A 32 4.37 9.15 -3.24
C TRP A 32 3.26 9.95 -2.56
N GLN A 33 1.99 9.67 -2.87
CA GLN A 33 0.84 10.28 -2.21
C GLN A 33 0.83 9.97 -0.71
N PHE A 34 1.13 8.72 -0.34
CA PHE A 34 1.24 8.32 1.07
C PHE A 34 2.34 9.09 1.80
N ASP A 35 3.50 9.27 1.16
CA ASP A 35 4.61 10.07 1.70
C ASP A 35 4.17 11.52 2.01
N ARG A 36 3.42 12.15 1.10
CA ARG A 36 2.83 13.49 1.33
C ARG A 36 1.78 13.50 2.44
N ILE A 37 1.03 12.42 2.64
CA ILE A 37 0.10 12.28 3.77
C ILE A 37 0.88 12.19 5.09
N VAL A 38 1.99 11.45 5.13
CA VAL A 38 2.85 11.40 6.32
C VAL A 38 3.43 12.77 6.63
N GLU A 39 3.89 13.51 5.62
CA GLU A 39 4.34 14.91 5.78
C GLU A 39 3.25 15.81 6.38
N ALA A 40 2.03 15.74 5.85
CA ALA A 40 0.94 16.62 6.27
C ALA A 40 0.38 16.30 7.68
N PHE A 41 0.33 15.03 8.06
CA PHE A 41 -0.33 14.59 9.30
C PHE A 41 0.65 14.18 10.41
N LEU A 42 1.88 13.81 10.07
CA LEU A 42 2.92 13.35 10.99
C LEU A 42 4.28 14.02 10.66
N PRO A 43 4.36 15.38 10.71
CA PRO A 43 5.54 16.12 10.25
C PRO A 43 6.82 15.72 10.98
N ASP A 44 6.77 15.49 12.29
CA ASP A 44 7.93 15.06 13.07
C ASP A 44 8.49 13.71 12.59
N VAL A 45 7.59 12.78 12.23
CA VAL A 45 7.97 11.47 11.70
C VAL A 45 8.53 11.63 10.29
N TYR A 46 7.88 12.42 9.45
CA TYR A 46 8.37 12.71 8.10
C TYR A 46 9.78 13.29 8.12
N THR A 47 10.03 14.33 8.93
CA THR A 47 11.36 14.93 9.05
C THR A 47 12.40 13.93 9.54
N ALA A 48 12.06 13.08 10.52
CA ALA A 48 12.98 12.05 11.00
C ALA A 48 13.33 11.02 9.91
N LEU A 49 12.36 10.62 9.09
CA LEU A 49 12.58 9.71 7.95
C LEU A 49 13.40 10.37 6.84
N GLU A 50 13.10 11.63 6.52
CA GLU A 50 13.78 12.43 5.49
C GLU A 50 15.26 12.64 5.80
N VAL A 51 15.62 12.90 7.06
CA VAL A 51 17.02 13.00 7.53
C VAL A 51 17.81 11.72 7.23
N HIS A 52 17.16 10.56 7.24
CA HIS A 52 17.77 9.27 6.92
C HIS A 52 17.61 8.86 5.44
N GLY A 53 17.01 9.71 4.60
CA GLY A 53 16.71 9.40 3.20
C GLY A 53 15.70 8.27 3.02
N ILE A 54 14.86 8.00 4.02
CA ILE A 54 13.85 6.93 3.97
C ILE A 54 12.56 7.51 3.42
N THR A 55 12.19 7.11 2.20
CA THR A 55 10.89 7.40 1.61
C THR A 55 9.89 6.28 1.88
N ALA A 56 8.60 6.56 1.67
CA ALA A 56 7.55 5.53 1.75
C ALA A 56 7.78 4.30 0.83
N GLU A 57 8.58 4.42 -0.24
CA GLU A 57 8.93 3.28 -1.10
C GLU A 57 9.65 2.17 -0.34
N TYR A 58 10.44 2.51 0.69
CA TYR A 58 11.22 1.53 1.44
C TYR A 58 10.38 0.64 2.34
N TYR A 59 9.23 1.11 2.84
CA TYR A 59 8.47 0.40 3.88
C TYR A 59 6.99 0.17 3.54
N ALA A 60 6.39 0.96 2.64
CA ALA A 60 4.94 0.94 2.42
C ALA A 60 4.50 0.17 1.16
N MET A 61 5.41 -0.17 0.24
CA MET A 61 5.04 -0.85 -1.01
C MET A 61 4.27 -2.16 -0.76
N GLN A 62 4.73 -2.96 0.22
CA GLN A 62 4.11 -4.23 0.56
C GLN A 62 2.68 -4.06 1.11
N TRP A 63 2.42 -2.98 1.84
CA TRP A 63 1.11 -2.71 2.41
C TRP A 63 0.04 -2.60 1.34
N PHE A 64 0.32 -1.86 0.27
CA PHE A 64 -0.57 -1.69 -0.87
C PHE A 64 -0.64 -2.95 -1.75
N LEU A 65 0.49 -3.62 -1.96
CA LEU A 65 0.56 -4.85 -2.78
C LEU A 65 -0.06 -6.08 -2.12
N THR A 66 -0.18 -6.13 -0.80
CA THR A 66 -0.71 -7.30 -0.09
C THR A 66 -1.99 -7.00 0.66
N LEU A 67 -2.49 -5.75 0.59
CA LEU A 67 -3.59 -5.26 1.43
C LEU A 67 -3.34 -5.62 2.90
N PHE A 68 -2.11 -5.33 3.36
CA PHE A 68 -1.61 -5.59 4.71
C PHE A 68 -1.55 -7.06 5.17
N ALA A 69 -1.87 -8.03 4.30
CA ALA A 69 -1.95 -9.44 4.68
C ALA A 69 -0.63 -10.04 5.18
N CYS A 70 0.51 -9.43 4.83
CA CYS A 70 1.83 -9.88 5.24
C CYS A 70 2.39 -9.15 6.47
N ASP A 71 1.84 -8.00 6.84
CA ASP A 71 2.42 -7.10 7.84
C ASP A 71 1.61 -7.04 9.14
N LEU A 72 0.30 -7.30 9.08
CA LEU A 72 -0.60 -7.19 10.23
C LEU A 72 -1.15 -8.55 10.71
N PRO A 73 -1.49 -8.69 12.01
CA PRO A 73 -2.14 -9.89 12.51
C PRO A 73 -3.48 -10.17 11.81
N GLN A 74 -3.81 -11.45 11.62
CA GLN A 74 -5.02 -11.89 10.91
C GLN A 74 -6.33 -11.24 11.39
N PRO A 75 -6.57 -11.01 12.70
CA PRO A 75 -7.77 -10.30 13.15
C PRO A 75 -7.89 -8.88 12.61
N THR A 76 -6.77 -8.18 12.45
CA THR A 76 -6.71 -6.81 11.91
C THR A 76 -6.90 -6.83 10.40
N VAL A 77 -6.21 -7.73 9.69
CA VAL A 77 -6.34 -7.89 8.23
C VAL A 77 -7.80 -8.14 7.85
N ARG A 78 -8.52 -9.02 8.56
CA ARG A 78 -9.95 -9.30 8.29
C ARG A 78 -10.89 -8.11 8.45
N ARG A 79 -10.47 -7.01 9.09
CA ARG A 79 -11.27 -5.77 9.19
C ARG A 79 -11.00 -4.81 8.02
N ILE A 80 -9.83 -4.93 7.40
CA ILE A 80 -9.43 -4.13 6.24
C ILE A 80 -10.05 -4.69 4.96
N TRP A 81 -10.15 -6.02 4.88
CA TRP A 81 -10.76 -6.78 3.77
C TRP A 81 -12.29 -6.82 3.87
#